data_AF-A0A3D4UHG5-F1
#
_entry.id   AF-A0A3D4UHG5-F1
#
_cell.length_a   1.000
_cell.length_b   1.000
_cell.length_c   1.000
_cell.angle_alpha   90.00
_cell.angle_beta   90.00
_cell.angle_gamma   90.00
#
_symmetry.space_group_name_H-M   'P 1'
#
loop_
_entity.id
_entity.type
_entity.pdbx_description
1 polymer ?
#
loop_
_entity_poly.entity_id
_entity_poly.type
_entity_poly.pdbx_seq_one_letter_code
_entity_poly.pdbx_strand_id
1 'polypeptide(L)'
;YIAQPPLYQIIKGKKSTYVLNEGKLDSTLTELGLEGSTLLVRDIENNRLGEEPAVLTEISGNDAARLVRNLTRLSELANIA
;
A
#
# COMPACT_ATOMS: atom_id res chain seq x y z
N TYR A 1 -20.95 5.76 -30.04
CA TYR A 1 -19.93 5.26 -29.11
C TYR A 1 -18.78 6.26 -29.07
N ILE A 2 -18.32 6.64 -27.87
CA ILE A 2 -17.18 7.56 -27.69
C ILE A 2 -16.01 6.71 -27.18
N ALA A 3 -14.87 6.76 -27.86
CA ALA A 3 -13.66 6.08 -27.39
C ALA A 3 -13.18 6.75 -26.09
N GLN A 4 -12.68 5.95 -25.14
CA GLN A 4 -12.01 6.42 -23.94
C GLN A 4 -10.54 6.00 -24.04
N PRO A 5 -9.66 6.87 -24.56
CA PRO A 5 -8.24 6.59 -24.57
C PRO A 5 -7.73 6.42 -23.12
N PRO A 6 -6.79 5.50 -22.87
CA PRO A 6 -6.20 5.36 -21.55
C PRO A 6 -5.45 6.64 -21.18
N LEU A 7 -5.63 7.08 -19.93
CA LEU A 7 -5.02 8.28 -19.40
C LEU A 7 -3.57 8.03 -18.99
N TYR A 8 -3.26 6.80 -18.54
CA TYR A 8 -1.93 6.41 -18.08
C TYR A 8 -1.52 5.02 -18.58
N GLN A 9 -0.22 4.78 -18.61
CA GLN A 9 0.38 3.46 -18.81
C GLN A 9 1.44 3.21 -17.73
N ILE A 10 1.33 2.10 -17.01
CA ILE A 10 2.30 1.66 -16.00
C ILE A 10 3.15 0.55 -16.59
N ILE A 11 4.47 0.62 -16.42
CA ILE A 11 5.43 -0.40 -16.87
C ILE A 11 6.29 -0.84 -15.68
N LYS A 12 6.25 -2.14 -15.34
CA LYS A 12 7.10 -2.77 -14.29
C LYS A 12 7.81 -3.97 -14.91
N GLY A 13 9.10 -3.81 -15.21
CA GLY A 13 9.87 -4.82 -15.93
C GLY A 13 9.26 -5.11 -17.31
N LYS A 14 8.81 -6.35 -17.52
CA LYS A 14 8.16 -6.77 -18.79
C LYS A 14 6.63 -6.62 -18.78
N LYS A 15 6.02 -6.29 -17.65
CA LYS A 15 4.55 -6.12 -17.54
C LYS A 15 4.19 -4.66 -17.83
N SER A 16 3.18 -4.44 -18.67
CA SER A 16 2.59 -3.12 -18.89
C SER A 16 1.07 -3.18 -18.69
N THR A 17 0.49 -2.12 -18.12
CA THR A 17 -0.95 -2.01 -17.86
C THR A 17 -1.43 -0.60 -18.18
N TYR A 18 -2.51 -0.51 -18.96
CA TYR A 18 -3.18 0.77 -19.23
C TYR A 18 -4.19 1.08 -18.14
N VAL A 19 -4.25 2.35 -17.73
CA VAL A 19 -5.11 2.83 -16.66
C VAL A 19 -5.93 4.01 -17.17
N LEU A 20 -7.25 3.94 -16.95
CA LEU A 20 -8.22 4.87 -17.54
C LEU A 20 -8.43 6.15 -16.73
N ASN A 21 -8.15 6.14 -15.42
CA ASN A 21 -8.35 7.29 -14.54
C ASN A 21 -7.39 7.29 -13.35
N GLU A 22 -7.36 8.40 -12.62
CA GLU A 22 -6.46 8.65 -11.48
C GLU A 22 -6.73 7.71 -10.29
N GLY A 23 -7.99 7.52 -9.89
CA GLY A 23 -8.30 6.61 -8.77
C GLY A 23 -7.87 5.15 -9.01
N LYS A 24 -7.95 4.69 -10.27
CA LYS A 24 -7.44 3.37 -10.65
C LYS A 24 -5.91 3.34 -10.70
N LEU A 25 -5.26 4.46 -11.04
CA LEU A 25 -3.80 4.58 -11.01
C LEU A 25 -3.31 4.41 -9.57
N ASP A 26 -3.85 5.18 -8.63
CA ASP A 26 -3.46 5.13 -7.21
C ASP A 26 -3.65 3.75 -6.60
N SER A 27 -4.80 3.11 -6.89
CA SER A 27 -5.07 1.74 -6.45
C SER A 27 -4.04 0.75 -7.02
N THR A 28 -3.69 0.89 -8.30
CA THR A 28 -2.73 -0.01 -8.97
C THR A 28 -1.32 0.19 -8.42
N LEU A 29 -0.90 1.43 -8.17
CA LEU A 29 0.39 1.72 -7.55
C LEU A 29 0.47 1.18 -6.12
N THR A 30 -0.61 1.29 -5.36
CA THR A 30 -0.71 0.75 -3.99
C THR A 30 -0.54 -0.78 -4.00
N GLU A 31 -1.25 -1.48 -4.89
CA GLU A 31 -1.11 -2.93 -5.04
C GLU A 31 0.32 -3.33 -5.43
N LEU A 32 0.93 -2.62 -6.39
CA LEU A 32 2.30 -2.89 -6.84
C LEU A 32 3.36 -2.63 -5.77
N GLY A 33 3.13 -1.65 -4.90
CA GLY A 33 4.00 -1.34 -3.76
C GLY A 33 3.85 -2.34 -2.62
N LEU A 34 2.66 -2.93 -2.45
CA LEU A 34 2.41 -3.93 -1.42
C LEU A 34 2.86 -5.34 -1.80
N GLU A 35 2.99 -5.62 -3.10
CA GLU A 35 3.46 -6.91 -3.62
C GLU A 35 4.84 -7.29 -3.04
N GLY A 36 4.85 -8.31 -2.18
CA GLY A 36 6.08 -8.80 -1.53
C GLY A 36 6.54 -7.95 -0.33
N SER A 37 5.72 -7.03 0.16
CA SER A 37 6.02 -6.22 1.35
C SER A 37 5.44 -6.82 2.63
N THR A 38 6.09 -6.48 3.75
CA THR A 38 5.69 -6.89 5.10
C THR A 38 5.88 -5.72 6.07
N LEU A 39 4.87 -5.46 6.89
CA LEU A 39 4.94 -4.53 8.02
C LEU A 39 5.29 -5.30 9.31
N LEU A 40 6.38 -4.89 9.97
CA LEU A 40 6.81 -5.44 11.25
C LEU A 40 6.51 -4.43 12.37
N VAL A 41 5.68 -4.84 13.33
CA VAL A 41 5.45 -4.09 14.57
C VAL A 41 6.42 -4.64 15.62
N ARG A 42 7.25 -3.78 16.20
CA ARG A 42 8.29 -4.16 17.15
C ARG A 42 8.06 -3.54 18.53
N ASP A 43 8.46 -4.27 19.58
CA ASP A 43 8.42 -3.80 20.96
C ASP A 43 9.67 -2.96 21.26
N ILE A 44 9.51 -1.64 21.23
CA ILE A 44 10.58 -0.70 21.53
C ILE A 44 10.72 -0.44 23.04
N GLU A 45 9.70 -0.74 23.84
CA GLU A 45 9.64 -0.39 25.26
C GLU A 45 10.35 -1.44 26.12
N ASN A 46 10.17 -2.72 25.80
CA ASN A 46 10.77 -3.83 26.56
C ASN A 46 12.12 -4.30 26.01
N ASN A 47 12.78 -3.47 25.18
CA ASN A 47 14.02 -3.85 24.53
C ASN A 47 15.26 -3.59 25.42
N ARG A 48 16.24 -4.51 25.36
CA ARG A 48 17.52 -4.31 26.04
C ARG A 48 18.42 -3.40 25.21
N LEU A 49 19.20 -2.56 25.88
CA LEU A 49 20.13 -1.65 25.21
C LEU A 49 21.16 -2.46 24.39
N GLY A 50 21.17 -2.23 23.08
CA GLY A 50 22.06 -2.93 22.14
C GLY A 50 21.47 -4.19 21.48
N GLU A 51 20.23 -4.58 21.80
CA GLU A 51 19.50 -5.64 21.11
C GLU A 51 18.51 -5.07 20.08
N GLU A 52 18.18 -5.85 19.04
CA GLU A 52 17.12 -5.49 18.09
C GLU A 52 15.74 -5.69 18.74
N PRO A 53 14.84 -4.70 18.71
CA PRO A 53 13.49 -4.81 19.24
C PRO A 53 12.75 -6.06 18.73
N ALA A 54 12.18 -6.84 19.65
CA ALA A 54 11.44 -8.05 19.31
C ALA A 54 10.24 -7.73 18.41
N VAL A 55 10.01 -8.54 17.38
CA VAL A 55 8.83 -8.42 16.51
C VAL A 55 7.60 -8.94 17.26
N LEU A 56 6.63 -8.06 17.51
CA LEU A 56 5.35 -8.39 18.14
C LEU A 56 4.35 -8.93 17.13
N THR A 57 4.34 -8.35 15.92
CA THR A 57 3.37 -8.70 14.89
C THR A 57 3.97 -8.48 13.52
N GLU A 58 3.62 -9.38 12.62
CA GLU A 58 3.93 -9.29 11.20
C GLU A 58 2.62 -9.19 10.41
N ILE A 59 2.51 -8.18 9.54
CA ILE A 59 1.34 -7.96 8.71
C ILE A 59 1.79 -7.95 7.25
N SER A 60 1.31 -8.92 6.48
CA SER A 60 1.70 -9.09 5.08
C SER A 60 0.50 -9.51 4.22
N GLY A 61 0.70 -9.54 2.90
CA GLY A 61 -0.30 -10.01 1.95
C GLY A 61 -1.65 -9.27 2.04
N ASN A 62 -2.75 -10.02 2.12
CA ASN A 62 -4.10 -9.45 2.13
C ASN A 62 -4.38 -8.60 3.38
N ASP A 63 -3.78 -8.93 4.51
CA ASP A 63 -3.97 -8.17 5.74
C ASP A 63 -3.28 -6.81 5.66
N ALA A 64 -2.08 -6.75 5.06
CA ALA A 64 -1.42 -5.48 4.74
C ALA A 64 -2.27 -4.64 3.76
N ALA A 65 -2.85 -5.28 2.74
CA ALA A 65 -3.74 -4.60 1.80
C ALA A 65 -5.02 -4.06 2.47
N ARG A 66 -5.60 -4.80 3.41
CA ARG A 66 -6.74 -4.35 4.22
C ARG A 66 -6.37 -3.17 5.12
N LEU A 67 -5.22 -3.25 5.78
CA LEU A 67 -4.70 -2.21 6.66
C LEU A 67 -4.51 -0.89 5.90
N VAL A 68 -3.80 -0.92 4.76
CA VAL A 68 -3.57 0.29 3.96
C VAL A 68 -4.89 0.92 3.50
N ARG A 69 -5.85 0.13 2.99
CA ARG A 69 -7.16 0.67 2.59
C ARG A 69 -7.88 1.38 3.74
N ASN A 70 -7.86 0.79 4.93
CA ASN A 70 -8.50 1.38 6.11
C ASN A 70 -7.79 2.66 6.56
N LEU A 71 -6.45 2.68 6.55
CA LEU A 71 -5.66 3.87 6.92
C LEU A 71 -5.83 5.01 5.90
N THR A 72 -5.87 4.71 4.60
CA THR A 72 -6.15 5.71 3.56
C THR A 72 -7.53 6.33 3.77
N ARG A 73 -8.56 5.50 3.97
CA ARG A 73 -9.91 6.00 4.26
C ARG A 73 -9.99 6.81 5.55
N LEU A 74 -9.27 6.40 6.59
CA LEU A 74 -9.19 7.16 7.84
C LEU A 74 -8.52 8.52 7.62
N SER A 75 -7.44 8.58 6.85
CA SER A 75 -6.74 9.81 6.49
C SER A 75 -7.64 10.77 5.71
N GLU A 76 -8.40 10.25 4.74
CA GLU A 76 -9.39 11.04 3.99
C GLU A 76 -10.44 11.64 4.93
N LEU A 77 -11.01 10.85 5.84
CA LEU A 77 -12.02 11.33 6.79
C LEU A 77 -11.45 12.36 7.78
N ALA A 78 -10.22 12.15 8.25
CA ALA A 78 -9.57 13.05 9.19
C ALA A 78 -9.22 14.42 8.58
N ASN A 79 -8.89 14.46 7.29
CA ASN A 79 -8.56 15.70 6.58
C ASN A 79 -9.78 16.50 6.12
N ILE A 80 -10.99 15.93 6.21
CA ILE A 80 -12.25 16.62 5.88
C ILE A 80 -12.81 17.38 7.11
N ALA A 81 -12.30 17.09 8.33
CA ALA A 81 -12.75 17.68 9.60
C ALA A 81 -11.97 18.94 10.00
#